data_AF-W6TYK5-F1
#
_entry.id   AF-W6TYK5-F1
#
_cell.length_a   1.000
_cell.length_b   1.000
_cell.length_c   1.000
_cell.angle_alpha   90.00
_cell.angle_beta   90.00
_cell.angle_gamma   90.00
#
_symmetry.space_group_name_H-M   'P 1'
#
loop_
_entity.id
_entity.type
_entity.pdbx_description
1 polymer ?
#
loop_
_entity_poly.entity_id
_entity_poly.type
_entity_poly.pdbx_seq_one_letter_code
_entity_poly.pdbx_strand_id
1 'polypeptide(L)'
;MKIKFHYILFFALSTIILSCKKDNFDAPKAALTGRIVYKGEPLNFEYNKVSYELYQSGFGKTGAIGSTFTPEGAFSHLLFDGLYKMVIPIGQGPFVWKQTAGKPDSVAITLKGNTNMDIEVMPYYMIRTPQLTYSSGSVTGTFKLEQIVKDANAKAIERVTLYISKTRFADSQTNVATTNLAGSAITDLNNVSLSATVPTLIPTQNYVFASIGVKFSGVDDMIFAPVKKLTF
;
A
#
# COMPACT_ATOMS: atom_id res chain seq x y z
N MET A 1 -61.82 3.63 -37.87
CA MET A 1 -60.89 2.47 -37.84
C MET A 1 -60.74 2.05 -36.37
N LYS A 2 -61.33 0.92 -35.95
CA LYS A 2 -61.28 0.49 -34.53
C LYS A 2 -59.94 -0.20 -34.25
N ILE A 3 -59.02 0.50 -33.59
CA ILE A 3 -57.76 -0.10 -33.14
C ILE A 3 -58.13 -1.18 -32.11
N LYS A 4 -57.90 -2.46 -32.44
CA LYS A 4 -58.22 -3.56 -31.53
C LYS A 4 -57.16 -3.58 -30.41
N PHE A 5 -57.59 -3.18 -29.21
CA PHE A 5 -56.77 -3.06 -27.98
C PHE A 5 -55.90 -4.30 -27.67
N HIS A 6 -56.34 -5.47 -28.12
CA HIS A 6 -55.65 -6.75 -27.96
C HIS A 6 -54.29 -6.80 -28.67
N TYR A 7 -54.12 -6.11 -29.81
CA TYR A 7 -52.83 -6.06 -30.50
C TYR A 7 -51.80 -5.17 -29.78
N ILE A 8 -52.26 -4.10 -29.12
CA ILE A 8 -51.41 -3.23 -28.29
C ILE A 8 -50.94 -4.01 -27.06
N LEU A 9 -51.84 -4.78 -26.43
CA LEU A 9 -51.50 -5.61 -25.27
C LEU A 9 -50.50 -6.72 -25.63
N PHE A 10 -50.66 -7.36 -26.80
CA PHE A 10 -49.74 -8.39 -27.26
C PHE A 10 -48.34 -7.83 -27.60
N PHE A 11 -48.30 -6.63 -28.19
CA PHE A 11 -47.05 -5.92 -28.46
C PHE A 11 -46.35 -5.45 -27.16
N ALA A 12 -47.10 -4.93 -26.19
CA ALA A 12 -46.56 -4.54 -24.88
C ALA A 12 -46.06 -5.74 -24.06
N LEU A 13 -46.72 -6.89 -24.15
CA LEU A 13 -46.28 -8.10 -23.45
C LEU A 13 -45.00 -8.68 -24.06
N SER A 14 -44.84 -8.60 -25.39
CA SER A 14 -43.64 -9.07 -26.09
C SER A 14 -42.41 -8.16 -25.86
N THR A 15 -42.59 -6.86 -25.64
CA THR A 15 -41.48 -5.97 -25.25
C THR A 15 -41.01 -6.18 -23.81
N ILE A 16 -41.91 -6.55 -22.89
CA ILE A 16 -41.55 -6.87 -21.50
C ILE A 16 -40.69 -8.14 -21.41
N ILE A 17 -41.01 -9.19 -22.18
CA ILE A 17 -40.27 -10.46 -22.16
C ILE A 17 -38.87 -10.32 -22.79
N LEU A 18 -38.69 -9.40 -23.76
CA LEU A 18 -37.40 -9.12 -24.39
C LEU A 18 -36.53 -8.11 -23.61
N SER A 19 -37.10 -7.39 -22.63
CA SER A 19 -36.39 -6.36 -21.87
C SER A 19 -35.51 -6.89 -20.73
N CYS A 20 -35.68 -8.15 -20.29
CA CYS A 20 -34.98 -8.68 -19.12
C CYS A 20 -33.55 -9.18 -19.37
N LYS A 21 -33.04 -9.20 -20.61
CA LYS A 21 -31.71 -9.77 -20.93
C LYS A 21 -30.64 -8.77 -21.34
N LYS A 22 -30.98 -7.49 -21.50
CA LYS A 22 -30.06 -6.53 -22.14
C LYS A 22 -29.03 -5.90 -21.19
N ASP A 23 -29.17 -6.09 -19.87
CA ASP A 23 -28.40 -5.33 -18.88
C ASP A 23 -27.76 -6.18 -17.78
N ASN A 24 -27.33 -7.40 -18.11
CA ASN A 24 -26.55 -8.24 -17.18
C ASN A 24 -25.18 -8.51 -17.77
N PHE A 25 -24.24 -7.58 -17.58
CA PHE A 25 -22.84 -7.97 -17.56
C PHE A 25 -22.59 -8.81 -16.30
N ASP A 26 -21.94 -9.96 -16.44
CA ASP A 26 -21.49 -10.73 -15.30
C ASP A 26 -20.62 -9.86 -14.38
N ALA A 27 -20.68 -10.08 -13.07
CA ALA A 27 -19.77 -9.42 -12.15
C ALA A 27 -18.31 -9.83 -12.44
N PRO A 28 -17.32 -8.97 -12.13
CA PRO A 28 -15.91 -9.34 -12.19
C PRO A 28 -15.62 -10.54 -11.27
N LYS A 29 -14.73 -11.43 -11.71
CA LYS A 29 -14.40 -12.69 -11.00
C LYS A 29 -12.90 -12.96 -10.87
N ALA A 30 -12.06 -12.20 -11.58
CA ALA A 30 -10.62 -12.42 -11.59
C ALA A 30 -9.96 -11.62 -10.46
N ALA A 31 -9.36 -12.33 -9.50
CA ALA A 31 -8.58 -11.69 -8.44
C ALA A 31 -7.19 -11.31 -8.96
N LEU A 32 -6.88 -10.02 -9.00
CA LEU A 32 -5.52 -9.51 -9.16
C LEU A 32 -4.94 -9.25 -7.76
N THR A 33 -3.89 -9.97 -7.41
CA THR A 33 -3.22 -9.86 -6.10
C THR A 33 -1.72 -9.71 -6.29
N GLY A 34 -1.04 -9.18 -5.27
CA GLY A 34 0.41 -9.09 -5.29
C GLY A 34 0.92 -8.18 -4.19
N ARG A 35 2.24 -7.96 -4.20
CA ARG A 35 2.92 -7.04 -3.29
C ARG A 35 3.89 -6.16 -4.06
N ILE A 36 4.17 -5.00 -3.52
CA ILE A 36 5.31 -4.20 -3.93
C ILE A 36 6.56 -4.67 -3.18
N VAL A 37 7.60 -4.99 -3.94
CA VAL A 37 8.77 -5.71 -3.44
C VAL A 37 10.07 -5.07 -3.93
N TYR A 38 11.15 -5.37 -3.22
CA TYR A 38 12.51 -5.17 -3.69
C TYR A 38 13.26 -6.49 -3.57
N LYS A 39 13.65 -7.07 -4.71
CA LYS A 39 14.28 -8.40 -4.80
C LYS A 39 13.46 -9.48 -4.08
N GLY A 40 12.14 -9.45 -4.28
CA GLY A 40 11.18 -10.38 -3.67
C GLY A 40 10.85 -10.11 -2.18
N GLU A 41 11.49 -9.14 -1.53
CA GLU A 41 11.13 -8.74 -0.15
C GLU A 41 10.09 -7.62 -0.16
N PRO A 42 8.96 -7.76 0.54
CA PRO A 42 7.92 -6.74 0.56
C PRO A 42 8.37 -5.47 1.27
N LEU A 43 7.98 -4.31 0.72
CA LEU A 43 8.13 -3.03 1.40
C LEU A 43 6.94 -2.83 2.34
N ASN A 44 7.20 -2.30 3.54
CA ASN A 44 6.15 -1.93 4.47
C ASN A 44 5.97 -0.41 4.51
N PHE A 45 4.74 0.04 4.70
CA PHE A 45 4.35 1.45 4.66
C PHE A 45 3.47 1.80 5.84
N GLU A 46 3.23 3.11 5.97
CA GLU A 46 2.14 3.62 6.78
C GLU A 46 0.78 3.29 6.16
N TYR A 47 -0.22 3.06 7.02
CA TYR A 47 -1.57 2.76 6.57
C TYR A 47 -2.15 3.88 5.67
N ASN A 48 -2.64 3.47 4.51
CA ASN A 48 -3.37 4.32 3.56
C ASN A 48 -2.58 5.53 3.03
N LYS A 49 -1.25 5.39 2.89
CA LYS A 49 -0.37 6.46 2.39
C LYS A 49 0.09 6.30 0.95
N VAL A 50 0.56 5.10 0.58
CA VAL A 50 1.11 4.86 -0.76
C VAL A 50 0.01 4.41 -1.69
N SER A 51 -0.33 5.25 -2.67
CA SER A 51 -1.37 4.99 -3.67
C SER A 51 -0.83 4.45 -4.99
N TYR A 52 -1.71 3.75 -5.71
CA TYR A 52 -1.49 3.29 -7.07
C TYR A 52 -2.81 3.35 -7.85
N GLU A 53 -2.70 3.33 -9.17
CA GLU A 53 -3.82 3.39 -10.08
C GLU A 53 -3.75 2.24 -11.09
N LEU A 54 -4.90 1.62 -11.36
CA LEU A 54 -5.07 0.66 -12.44
C LEU A 54 -5.90 1.28 -13.57
N TYR A 55 -5.42 1.15 -14.80
CA TYR A 55 -6.09 1.59 -16.00
C TYR A 55 -6.40 0.39 -16.89
N GLN A 56 -7.67 0.17 -17.19
CA GLN A 56 -8.07 -0.85 -18.17
C GLN A 56 -7.99 -0.26 -19.58
N SER A 57 -7.32 -0.99 -20.49
CA SER A 57 -7.30 -0.63 -21.92
C SER A 57 -8.48 -1.28 -22.65
N GLY A 58 -8.95 -0.66 -23.74
CA GLY A 58 -9.92 -1.28 -24.66
C GLY A 58 -11.38 -0.85 -24.50
N PHE A 59 -11.70 -0.01 -23.51
CA PHE A 59 -13.02 0.61 -23.36
C PHE A 59 -12.86 2.12 -23.59
N GLY A 60 -13.73 2.73 -24.41
CA GLY A 60 -13.57 4.11 -24.90
C GLY A 60 -13.52 5.21 -23.83
N LYS A 61 -13.79 4.89 -22.56
CA LYS A 61 -13.52 5.76 -21.39
C LYS A 61 -12.43 5.11 -20.52
N THR A 62 -11.33 5.83 -20.33
CA THR A 62 -10.26 5.44 -19.41
C THR A 62 -10.46 6.16 -18.07
N GLY A 63 -11.04 5.46 -17.09
CA GLY A 63 -11.07 5.88 -15.69
C GLY A 63 -10.02 5.12 -14.88
N ALA A 64 -9.38 5.79 -13.93
CA ALA A 64 -8.46 5.14 -13.00
C ALA A 64 -9.25 4.37 -11.93
N ILE A 65 -8.83 3.14 -11.65
CA ILE A 65 -9.21 2.39 -10.44
C ILE A 65 -8.08 2.66 -9.43
N GLY A 66 -8.27 3.69 -8.60
CA GLY A 66 -7.30 4.10 -7.58
C GLY A 66 -7.45 3.32 -6.28
N SER A 67 -6.33 2.96 -5.65
CA SER A 67 -6.30 2.31 -4.34
C SER A 67 -4.96 2.58 -3.63
N THR A 68 -4.81 2.07 -2.41
CA THR A 68 -3.58 2.18 -1.61
C THR A 68 -3.05 0.80 -1.26
N PHE A 69 -1.73 0.68 -1.12
CA PHE A 69 -1.12 -0.54 -0.62
C PHE A 69 -1.45 -0.73 0.86
N THR A 70 -1.53 -1.99 1.31
CA THR A 70 -1.60 -2.30 2.74
C THR A 70 -0.29 -1.90 3.44
N PRO A 71 -0.27 -1.83 4.78
CA PRO A 71 0.98 -1.61 5.52
C PRO A 71 2.08 -2.62 5.20
N GLU A 72 1.75 -3.82 4.74
CA GLU A 72 2.69 -4.87 4.32
C GLU A 72 3.01 -4.84 2.81
N GLY A 73 2.62 -3.76 2.13
CA GLY A 73 2.85 -3.55 0.71
C GLY A 73 1.98 -4.39 -0.22
N ALA A 74 0.92 -5.02 0.28
CA ALA A 74 0.05 -5.84 -0.55
C ALA A 74 -1.00 -5.00 -1.31
N PHE A 75 -1.50 -5.55 -2.41
CA PHE A 75 -2.66 -5.05 -3.14
C PHE A 75 -3.57 -6.20 -3.58
N SER A 76 -4.87 -5.92 -3.72
CA SER A 76 -5.87 -6.90 -4.14
C SER A 76 -7.06 -6.22 -4.80
N HIS A 77 -7.47 -6.70 -5.97
CA HIS A 77 -8.66 -6.24 -6.70
C HIS A 77 -9.42 -7.41 -7.31
N LEU A 78 -10.75 -7.29 -7.38
CA LEU A 78 -11.60 -8.19 -8.15
C LEU A 78 -12.01 -7.49 -9.45
N LEU A 79 -11.52 -7.99 -10.58
CA LEU A 79 -11.58 -7.34 -11.89
C LEU A 79 -12.11 -8.28 -12.98
N PHE A 80 -12.35 -7.72 -14.16
CA PHE A 80 -12.61 -8.50 -15.37
C PHE A 80 -11.30 -8.96 -15.98
N ASP A 81 -11.31 -10.09 -16.68
CA ASP A 81 -10.18 -10.49 -17.51
C ASP A 81 -9.90 -9.39 -18.55
N GLY A 82 -8.62 -9.08 -18.76
CA GLY A 82 -8.23 -8.03 -19.68
C GLY A 82 -6.83 -7.50 -19.48
N LEU A 83 -6.52 -6.45 -20.25
CA LEU A 83 -5.24 -5.76 -20.21
C LEU A 83 -5.34 -4.52 -19.33
N TYR A 84 -4.56 -4.53 -18.27
CA TYR A 84 -4.45 -3.44 -17.31
C TYR A 84 -3.06 -2.81 -17.36
N LYS A 85 -2.98 -1.58 -16.89
CA LYS A 85 -1.75 -0.84 -16.63
C LYS A 85 -1.77 -0.36 -15.20
N MET A 86 -0.77 -0.73 -14.41
CA MET A 86 -0.56 -0.17 -13.07
C MET A 86 0.39 1.02 -13.15
N VAL A 87 0.04 2.11 -12.47
CA VAL A 87 0.85 3.31 -12.36
C VAL A 87 0.96 3.70 -10.88
N ILE A 88 2.15 4.09 -10.45
CA ILE A 88 2.34 4.79 -9.17
C ILE A 88 2.40 6.29 -9.47
N PRO A 89 1.47 7.12 -8.94
CA PRO A 89 1.49 8.56 -9.18
C PRO A 89 2.81 9.23 -8.72
N ILE A 90 3.12 10.40 -9.29
CA ILE A 90 4.30 11.17 -8.88
C ILE A 90 4.22 11.50 -7.39
N GLY A 91 5.35 11.33 -6.68
CA GLY A 91 5.45 11.67 -5.26
C GLY A 91 4.90 10.59 -4.32
N GLN A 92 4.48 9.44 -4.86
CA GLN A 92 3.99 8.31 -4.07
C GLN A 92 5.11 7.29 -3.82
N GLY A 93 5.23 6.89 -2.56
CA GLY A 93 6.07 5.80 -2.10
C GLY A 93 7.50 6.20 -1.72
N PRO A 94 8.12 5.50 -0.75
CA PRO A 94 9.51 5.68 -0.37
C PRO A 94 10.51 4.99 -1.34
N PHE A 95 10.21 5.02 -2.64
CA PHE A 95 10.97 4.32 -3.68
C PHE A 95 11.02 5.11 -4.98
N VAL A 96 11.98 4.76 -5.83
CA VAL A 96 12.06 5.29 -7.19
C VAL A 96 11.07 4.53 -8.06
N TRP A 97 10.07 5.25 -8.57
CA TRP A 97 9.19 4.74 -9.62
C TRP A 97 9.72 5.13 -11.00
N LYS A 98 9.51 4.24 -11.97
CA LYS A 98 9.90 4.47 -13.36
C LYS A 98 9.12 5.63 -13.97
N GLN A 99 9.82 6.46 -14.74
CA GLN A 99 9.25 7.63 -15.41
C GLN A 99 9.67 7.69 -16.87
N THR A 100 8.78 8.17 -17.74
CA THR A 100 9.05 8.46 -19.15
C THR A 100 8.70 9.93 -19.41
N ALA A 101 9.68 10.72 -19.86
CA ALA A 101 9.52 12.15 -20.13
C ALA A 101 8.89 12.93 -18.95
N GLY A 102 9.31 12.63 -17.71
CA GLY A 102 8.83 13.30 -16.49
C GLY A 102 7.43 12.89 -16.04
N LYS A 103 6.80 11.89 -16.67
CA LYS A 103 5.52 11.31 -16.25
C LYS A 103 5.72 9.90 -15.70
N PRO A 104 4.89 9.44 -14.75
CA PRO A 104 4.94 8.04 -14.31
C PRO A 104 4.76 7.09 -15.48
N ASP A 105 5.65 6.11 -15.57
CA ASP A 105 5.49 4.99 -16.49
C ASP A 105 4.60 3.90 -15.86
N SER A 106 4.14 2.95 -16.67
CA SER A 106 3.15 1.94 -16.30
C SER A 106 3.65 0.51 -16.40
N VAL A 107 3.25 -0.36 -15.48
CA VAL A 107 3.48 -1.82 -15.58
C VAL A 107 2.28 -2.44 -16.28
N ALA A 108 2.51 -3.12 -17.40
CA ALA A 108 1.47 -3.85 -18.10
C ALA A 108 1.11 -5.14 -17.36
N ILE A 109 -0.18 -5.39 -17.19
CA ILE A 109 -0.74 -6.54 -16.49
C ILE A 109 -1.71 -7.24 -17.44
N THR A 110 -1.46 -8.52 -17.72
CA THR A 110 -2.41 -9.36 -18.45
C THR A 110 -3.17 -10.20 -17.44
N LEU A 111 -4.40 -9.82 -17.15
CA LEU A 111 -5.25 -10.51 -16.18
C LEU A 111 -6.10 -11.58 -16.90
N LYS A 112 -5.87 -12.85 -16.55
CA LYS A 112 -6.63 -13.99 -17.06
C LYS A 112 -6.95 -14.93 -15.90
N GLY A 113 -8.15 -14.83 -15.34
CA GLY A 113 -8.49 -15.44 -14.07
C GLY A 113 -7.65 -14.89 -12.92
N ASN A 114 -7.63 -15.62 -11.81
CA ASN A 114 -6.86 -15.21 -10.63
C ASN A 114 -5.36 -15.13 -10.95
N THR A 115 -4.78 -13.95 -10.76
CA THR A 115 -3.38 -13.65 -11.05
C THR A 115 -2.72 -13.08 -9.80
N ASN A 116 -1.58 -13.67 -9.43
CA ASN A 116 -0.70 -13.16 -8.39
C ASN A 116 0.58 -12.62 -9.04
N MET A 117 0.89 -11.34 -8.84
CA MET A 117 2.02 -10.67 -9.46
C MET A 117 2.62 -9.63 -8.52
N ASP A 118 3.86 -9.85 -8.09
CA ASP A 118 4.61 -8.84 -7.35
C ASP A 118 5.15 -7.74 -8.30
N ILE A 119 5.28 -6.52 -7.76
CA ILE A 119 5.74 -5.33 -8.46
C ILE A 119 7.09 -4.93 -7.88
N GLU A 120 8.16 -5.10 -8.66
CA GLU A 120 9.53 -4.74 -8.26
C GLU A 120 9.75 -3.22 -8.33
N VAL A 121 10.32 -2.66 -7.25
CA VAL A 121 10.71 -1.26 -7.15
C VAL A 121 12.06 -1.10 -6.46
N MET A 122 12.63 0.10 -6.55
CA MET A 122 13.90 0.44 -5.92
C MET A 122 13.67 1.42 -4.75
N PRO A 123 13.49 0.94 -3.50
CA PRO A 123 13.36 1.80 -2.33
C PRO A 123 14.61 2.63 -2.09
N TYR A 124 14.51 3.79 -1.47
CA TYR A 124 15.72 4.57 -1.14
C TYR A 124 16.62 3.83 -0.15
N TYR A 125 16.00 3.28 0.90
CA TYR A 125 16.63 2.45 1.92
C TYR A 125 15.74 1.27 2.27
N MET A 126 16.35 0.18 2.74
CA MET A 126 15.65 -0.94 3.39
C MET A 126 16.02 -1.01 4.86
N ILE A 127 15.04 -1.30 5.71
CA ILE A 127 15.25 -1.59 7.13
C ILE A 127 15.55 -3.07 7.25
N ARG A 128 16.79 -3.41 7.63
CA ARG A 128 17.28 -4.77 7.74
C ARG A 128 17.35 -5.23 9.18
N THR A 129 17.04 -6.51 9.36
CA THR A 129 17.12 -7.23 10.64
C THR A 129 16.52 -6.45 11.82
N PRO A 130 15.30 -5.90 11.71
CA PRO A 130 14.71 -5.14 12.80
C PRO A 130 14.44 -6.03 14.01
N GLN A 131 14.93 -5.62 15.18
CA GLN A 131 14.68 -6.26 16.45
C GLN A 131 13.98 -5.27 17.38
N LEU A 132 12.75 -5.60 17.75
CA LEU A 132 11.97 -4.86 18.72
C LEU A 132 11.82 -5.71 19.98
N THR A 133 12.14 -5.12 21.12
CA THR A 133 12.12 -5.79 22.43
C THR A 133 11.48 -4.87 23.47
N TYR A 134 10.79 -5.47 24.43
CA TYR A 134 10.28 -4.75 25.60
C TYR A 134 11.12 -5.15 26.81
N SER A 135 11.54 -4.16 27.60
CA SER A 135 12.21 -4.37 28.88
C SER A 135 12.01 -3.15 29.78
N SER A 136 11.79 -3.38 31.07
CA SER A 136 11.74 -2.32 32.10
C SER A 136 10.85 -1.12 31.74
N GLY A 137 9.65 -1.36 31.19
CA GLY A 137 8.70 -0.31 30.83
C GLY A 137 8.98 0.42 29.52
N SER A 138 10.00 0.01 28.75
CA SER A 138 10.37 0.62 27.48
C SER A 138 10.41 -0.38 26.34
N VAL A 139 10.13 0.08 25.13
CA VAL A 139 10.40 -0.65 23.90
C VAL A 139 11.70 -0.11 23.30
N THR A 140 12.62 -1.01 22.99
CA THR A 140 13.87 -0.71 22.28
C THR A 140 13.84 -1.37 20.90
N GLY A 141 14.19 -0.58 19.88
CA GLY A 141 14.31 -1.03 18.49
C GLY A 141 15.74 -0.90 17.99
N THR A 142 16.34 -2.00 17.53
CA THR A 142 17.65 -2.03 16.87
C THR A 142 17.54 -2.60 15.46
N PHE A 143 18.26 -2.01 14.50
CA PHE A 143 18.15 -2.37 13.09
C PHE A 143 19.31 -1.81 12.27
N LYS A 144 19.42 -2.28 11.02
CA LYS A 144 20.32 -1.76 10.01
C LYS A 144 19.54 -0.99 8.93
N LEU A 145 20.11 0.09 8.43
CA LEU A 145 19.65 0.81 7.25
C LEU A 145 20.56 0.50 6.07
N GLU A 146 20.02 -0.19 5.07
CA GLU A 146 20.72 -0.46 3.82
C GLU A 146 20.32 0.59 2.78
N GLN A 147 21.26 1.43 2.36
CA GLN A 147 21.03 2.33 1.23
C GLN A 147 21.03 1.55 -0.09
N ILE A 148 19.91 1.62 -0.81
CA ILE A 148 19.73 0.91 -2.08
C ILE A 148 19.97 1.86 -3.25
N VAL A 149 19.31 3.02 -3.27
CA VAL A 149 19.51 4.05 -4.29
C VAL A 149 20.75 4.86 -3.95
N LYS A 150 21.74 4.82 -4.85
CA LYS A 150 23.05 5.49 -4.70
C LYS A 150 23.39 6.43 -5.84
N ASP A 151 22.48 6.59 -6.79
CA ASP A 151 22.64 7.49 -7.94
C ASP A 151 22.11 8.90 -7.62
N ALA A 152 21.87 9.72 -8.64
CA ALA A 152 21.33 11.07 -8.49
C ALA A 152 19.94 11.13 -7.84
N ASN A 153 19.21 10.01 -7.78
CA ASN A 153 17.90 9.92 -7.13
C ASN A 153 18.00 9.59 -5.63
N ALA A 154 19.21 9.38 -5.11
CA ALA A 154 19.41 9.07 -3.70
C ALA A 154 18.79 10.15 -2.79
N LYS A 155 18.22 9.70 -1.67
CA LYS A 155 17.62 10.59 -0.67
C LYS A 155 18.37 10.48 0.64
N ALA A 156 18.51 11.60 1.35
CA ALA A 156 19.02 11.58 2.71
C ALA A 156 17.92 11.12 3.68
N ILE A 157 18.32 10.47 4.78
CA ILE A 157 17.41 10.20 5.89
C ILE A 157 17.12 11.53 6.59
N GLU A 158 15.85 11.86 6.73
CA GLU A 158 15.40 13.03 7.50
C GLU A 158 15.28 12.68 8.98
N ARG A 159 14.59 11.58 9.28
CA ARG A 159 14.44 11.04 10.63
C ARG A 159 14.11 9.55 10.61
N VAL A 160 14.44 8.89 11.70
CA VAL A 160 13.91 7.57 12.07
C VAL A 160 13.01 7.76 13.28
N THR A 161 11.89 7.06 13.32
CA THR A 161 10.98 7.07 14.46
C THR A 161 10.60 5.66 14.87
N LEU A 162 10.70 5.41 16.18
CA LEU A 162 10.07 4.27 16.82
C LEU A 162 8.65 4.66 17.20
N TYR A 163 7.66 3.90 16.72
CA TYR A 163 6.25 4.06 17.03
C TYR A 163 5.79 2.93 17.95
N ILE A 164 5.08 3.27 19.01
CA ILE A 164 4.39 2.33 19.89
C ILE A 164 2.89 2.59 19.76
N SER A 165 2.09 1.54 19.61
CA SER A 165 0.64 1.62 19.44
C SER A 165 -0.08 0.53 20.22
N LYS A 166 -1.37 0.77 20.48
CA LYS A 166 -2.29 -0.19 21.09
C LYS A 166 -2.86 -1.20 20.09
N THR A 167 -2.70 -0.93 18.79
CA THR A 167 -3.23 -1.73 17.69
C THR A 167 -2.12 -2.07 16.70
N ARG A 168 -2.39 -2.99 15.76
CA ARG A 168 -1.43 -3.36 14.72
C ARG A 168 -1.00 -2.19 13.81
N PHE A 169 -1.72 -1.08 13.82
CA PHE A 169 -1.32 0.14 13.13
C PHE A 169 -0.41 0.93 14.08
N ALA A 170 0.90 0.78 13.90
CA ALA A 170 1.94 1.45 14.68
C ALA A 170 2.72 2.39 13.75
N ASP A 171 2.15 3.56 13.51
CA ASP A 171 2.61 4.53 12.52
C ASP A 171 2.39 5.97 12.97
N SER A 172 2.62 6.93 12.08
CA SER A 172 2.55 8.36 12.44
C SER A 172 1.13 8.83 12.76
N GLN A 173 0.10 8.16 12.25
CA GLN A 173 -1.30 8.46 12.52
C GLN A 173 -1.82 7.74 13.77
N THR A 174 -1.34 6.53 14.02
CA THR A 174 -1.82 5.67 15.11
C THR A 174 -0.67 5.25 16.02
N ASN A 175 -0.48 6.02 17.10
CA ASN A 175 0.52 5.73 18.12
C ASN A 175 0.08 6.28 19.49
N VAL A 176 0.68 5.74 20.55
CA VAL A 176 0.54 6.21 21.93
C VAL A 176 1.86 6.74 22.50
N ALA A 177 2.99 6.35 21.91
CA ALA A 177 4.29 6.94 22.20
C ALA A 177 5.20 6.85 20.98
N THR A 178 6.10 7.81 20.86
CA THR A 178 7.10 7.85 19.81
C THR A 178 8.45 8.32 20.35
N THR A 179 9.52 7.96 19.65
CA THR A 179 10.83 8.59 19.84
C THR A 179 11.50 8.77 18.49
N ASN A 180 12.06 9.95 18.27
CA ASN A 180 12.66 10.36 17.01
C ASN A 180 14.19 10.39 17.14
N LEU A 181 14.87 9.91 16.11
CA LEU A 181 16.29 10.11 15.88
C LEU A 181 16.44 10.89 14.57
N ALA A 182 17.02 12.09 14.64
CA ALA A 182 17.31 12.88 13.44
C ALA A 182 18.29 12.11 12.54
N GLY A 183 18.12 12.18 11.22
CA GLY A 183 19.00 11.50 10.28
C GLY A 183 20.47 11.93 10.42
N SER A 184 20.71 13.21 10.75
CA SER A 184 22.04 13.76 11.02
C SER A 184 22.70 13.21 12.29
N ALA A 185 21.93 12.61 13.20
CA ALA A 185 22.43 11.99 14.42
C ALA A 185 22.76 10.50 14.25
N ILE A 186 22.51 9.92 13.07
CA ILE A 186 22.85 8.53 12.77
C ILE A 186 24.34 8.45 12.38
N THR A 187 25.16 7.88 13.26
CA THR A 187 26.61 7.74 13.05
C THR A 187 27.00 6.40 12.43
N ASP A 188 26.20 5.34 12.63
CA ASP A 188 26.39 4.01 12.03
C ASP A 188 25.07 3.45 11.49
N LEU A 189 24.97 3.33 10.17
CA LEU A 189 23.80 2.76 9.49
C LEU A 189 23.61 1.27 9.79
N ASN A 190 24.63 0.54 10.23
CA ASN A 190 24.51 -0.89 10.55
C ASN A 190 23.97 -1.16 11.96
N ASN A 191 23.95 -0.15 12.83
CA ASN A 191 23.59 -0.30 14.23
C ASN A 191 22.81 0.91 14.75
N VAL A 192 21.62 1.13 14.19
CA VAL A 192 20.72 2.20 14.63
C VAL A 192 19.87 1.69 15.80
N SER A 193 19.74 2.49 16.84
CA SER A 193 18.98 2.15 18.05
C SER A 193 18.12 3.31 18.53
N LEU A 194 16.89 3.02 18.94
CA LEU A 194 15.96 3.97 19.56
C LEU A 194 15.23 3.26 20.71
N SER A 195 14.86 4.03 21.75
CA SER A 195 14.05 3.52 22.86
C SER A 195 12.95 4.51 23.21
N ALA A 196 11.74 4.00 23.44
CA ALA A 196 10.58 4.78 23.83
C ALA A 196 9.89 4.14 25.04
N THR A 197 9.56 4.94 26.04
CA THR A 197 8.82 4.48 27.23
C THR A 197 7.38 4.16 26.85
N VAL A 198 6.87 3.02 27.32
CA VAL A 198 5.46 2.66 27.18
C VAL A 198 4.64 3.49 28.18
N PRO A 199 3.69 4.32 27.73
CA PRO A 199 2.85 5.11 28.64
C PRO A 199 1.82 4.20 29.31
N THR A 200 1.17 4.71 30.37
CA THR A 200 -0.01 4.06 30.94
C THR A 200 -1.10 3.92 29.88
N LEU A 201 -1.49 2.68 29.57
CA LEU A 201 -2.49 2.39 28.55
C LEU A 201 -3.90 2.37 29.14
N ILE A 202 -4.84 3.07 28.49
CA ILE A 202 -6.26 3.08 28.86
C ILE A 202 -7.12 2.75 27.63
N PRO A 203 -7.97 1.70 27.65
CA PRO A 203 -8.00 0.63 28.66
C PRO A 203 -6.66 -0.09 28.78
N THR A 204 -6.42 -0.69 29.96
CA THR A 204 -5.19 -1.43 30.27
C THR A 204 -4.99 -2.58 29.30
N GLN A 205 -3.75 -2.72 28.82
CA GLN A 205 -3.30 -3.81 27.96
C GLN A 205 -1.96 -4.31 28.47
N ASN A 206 -1.74 -5.63 28.36
CA ASN A 206 -0.46 -6.29 28.66
C ASN A 206 0.39 -6.50 27.39
N TYR A 207 0.11 -5.70 26.36
CA TYR A 207 0.87 -5.72 25.12
C TYR A 207 0.79 -4.37 24.42
N VAL A 208 1.78 -4.12 23.57
CA VAL A 208 1.79 -3.06 22.58
C VAL A 208 2.22 -3.62 21.22
N PHE A 209 1.98 -2.86 20.17
CA PHE A 209 2.58 -3.07 18.87
C PHE A 209 3.63 -2.00 18.65
N ALA A 210 4.75 -2.36 18.05
CA ALA A 210 5.81 -1.43 17.72
C ALA A 210 6.26 -1.60 16.27
N SER A 211 6.67 -0.50 15.65
CA SER A 211 7.35 -0.48 14.36
C SER A 211 8.30 0.71 14.27
N ILE A 212 9.25 0.62 13.35
CA ILE A 212 10.23 1.65 13.05
C ILE A 212 9.90 2.20 11.67
N GLY A 213 9.71 3.51 11.56
CA GLY A 213 9.54 4.21 10.29
C GLY A 213 10.76 5.07 9.97
N VAL A 214 11.15 5.11 8.70
CA VAL A 214 12.23 5.96 8.18
C VAL A 214 11.66 6.96 7.18
N LYS A 215 11.90 8.24 7.44
CA LYS A 215 11.50 9.37 6.61
C LYS A 215 12.69 9.86 5.81
N PHE A 216 12.46 10.21 4.56
CA PHE A 216 13.47 10.72 3.65
C PHE A 216 13.22 12.18 3.29
N SER A 217 14.29 12.96 3.10
CA SER A 217 14.18 14.36 2.75
C SER A 217 13.51 14.55 1.39
N GLY A 218 12.43 15.33 1.35
CA GLY A 218 11.68 15.62 0.12
C GLY A 218 10.90 14.42 -0.43
N VAL A 219 10.56 13.45 0.42
CA VAL A 219 9.66 12.32 0.11
C VAL A 219 8.59 12.28 1.18
N ASP A 220 7.31 12.31 0.78
CA ASP A 220 6.19 12.37 1.73
C ASP A 220 5.98 11.06 2.49
N ASP A 221 6.16 9.93 1.80
CA ASP A 221 5.95 8.62 2.38
C ASP A 221 7.19 8.06 3.07
N MET A 222 6.94 7.26 4.10
CA MET A 222 7.96 6.59 4.91
C MET A 222 8.00 5.10 4.57
N ILE A 223 9.17 4.48 4.73
CA ILE A 223 9.30 3.02 4.77
C ILE A 223 9.28 2.53 6.22
N PHE A 224 8.66 1.36 6.44
CA PHE A 224 8.49 0.79 7.78
C PHE A 224 9.15 -0.59 7.92
N ALA A 225 9.46 -0.92 9.16
CA ALA A 225 9.74 -2.28 9.58
C ALA A 225 8.42 -3.05 9.73
N PRO A 226 8.42 -4.39 9.62
CA PRO A 226 7.27 -5.19 10.01
C PRO A 226 6.86 -4.88 11.46
N VAL A 227 5.55 -4.72 11.67
CA VAL A 227 5.01 -4.45 13.01
C VAL A 227 5.21 -5.68 13.89
N LYS A 228 5.70 -5.48 15.12
CA LYS A 228 5.86 -6.54 16.12
C LYS A 228 4.93 -6.30 17.31
N LYS A 229 4.18 -7.33 17.69
CA LYS A 229 3.48 -7.36 18.98
C LYS A 229 4.48 -7.70 20.09
N LEU A 230 4.50 -6.90 21.15
CA LEU A 230 5.34 -7.07 22.32
C LEU A 230 4.45 -7.22 23.54
N THR A 231 4.59 -8.31 24.26
CA THR A 231 3.85 -8.62 25.50
C THR A 231 4.71 -8.35 26.72
N PHE A 232 4.08 -7.93 27.82
CA PHE A 232 4.74 -7.67 29.10
C PHE A 232 3.87 -8.03 30.28
#